data_AF-A0A6G8DCY6-F1
#
_entry.id   AF-A0A6G8DCY6-F1
#
_cell.length_a   1.000
_cell.length_b   1.000
_cell.length_c   1.000
_cell.angle_alpha   90.00
_cell.angle_beta   90.00
_cell.angle_gamma   90.00
#
_symmetry.space_group_name_H-M   'P 1'
#
loop_
_entity.id
_entity.type
_entity.pdbx_description
1 polymer ?
#
loop_
_entity_poly.entity_id
_entity_poly.type
_entity_poly.pdbx_seq_one_letter_code
_entity_poly.pdbx_strand_id
1 'polypeptide(L)'
;MIFYLPIYKQSKEEFNDFVASKAQKEIDNISLPENGGSVPDRLQIQIRSRLQTEYGCSWEQNRAVGWVKVARGKGGFSFFIAKSDKLKSKSPKKVFSLIEPNVIPGSWHVIDFSKCKNGEEVLGKFKEVLAGFVEEGDFKGCFVDLSQIQEIHKFVDWPGLIASEL
;
A
#
# COMPACT_ATOMS: atom_id res chain seq x y z
N MET A 1 -2.35 18.67 8.54
CA MET A 1 -2.00 17.23 8.58
C MET A 1 -1.86 16.71 7.16
N ILE A 2 -0.87 15.86 6.90
CA ILE A 2 -0.63 15.25 5.58
C ILE A 2 -0.35 13.75 5.78
N PHE A 3 -0.98 12.91 4.96
CA PHE A 3 -0.73 11.47 4.88
C PHE A 3 -0.09 11.11 3.55
N TYR A 4 0.78 10.11 3.57
CA TYR A 4 1.36 9.50 2.37
C TYR A 4 1.03 8.01 2.39
N LEU A 5 0.01 7.64 1.63
CA LEU A 5 -0.54 6.28 1.62
C LEU A 5 0.03 5.54 0.39
N PRO A 6 0.89 4.53 0.57
CA PRO A 6 1.41 3.77 -0.55
C PRO A 6 0.34 2.87 -1.15
N ILE A 7 0.43 2.66 -2.46
CA ILE A 7 -0.40 1.73 -3.22
C ILE A 7 0.47 0.54 -3.66
N TYR A 8 0.06 -0.67 -3.31
CA TYR A 8 0.73 -1.92 -3.64
C TYR A 8 -0.11 -2.77 -4.60
N LYS A 9 0.51 -3.72 -5.30
CA LYS A 9 -0.24 -4.68 -6.13
C LYS A 9 -1.03 -5.71 -5.32
N GLN A 10 -0.61 -5.95 -4.09
CA GLN A 10 -1.10 -6.99 -3.20
C GLN A 10 -0.82 -6.56 -1.76
N SER A 11 -1.54 -7.13 -0.81
CA SER A 11 -1.32 -6.84 0.61
C SER A 11 0.02 -7.39 1.12
N LYS A 12 0.43 -6.94 2.30
CA LYS A 12 1.65 -7.45 2.96
C LYS A 12 1.50 -8.93 3.32
N GLU A 13 0.31 -9.34 3.74
CA GLU A 13 -0.04 -10.72 4.04
C GLU A 13 0.07 -11.59 2.80
N GLU A 14 -0.59 -11.20 1.69
CA GLU A 14 -0.54 -11.92 0.41
C GLU A 14 0.90 -12.06 -0.10
N PHE A 15 1.74 -11.06 0.14
CA PHE A 15 3.16 -11.14 -0.17
C PHE A 15 3.94 -12.10 0.72
N ASN A 16 3.72 -12.06 2.03
CA ASN A 16 4.37 -12.98 2.94
C ASN A 16 4.01 -14.43 2.59
N ASP A 17 2.75 -14.68 2.26
CA ASP A 17 2.28 -15.99 1.79
C ASP A 17 2.94 -16.40 0.46
N PHE A 18 3.07 -15.46 -0.47
CA PHE A 18 3.82 -15.70 -1.72
C PHE A 18 5.28 -16.09 -1.44
N VAL A 19 5.99 -15.34 -0.60
CA VAL A 19 7.39 -15.63 -0.24
C VAL A 19 7.52 -16.97 0.47
N ALA A 20 6.60 -17.26 1.41
CA ALA A 20 6.55 -18.54 2.10
C ALA A 20 6.32 -19.71 1.13
N SER A 21 5.39 -19.57 0.18
CA SER A 21 5.13 -20.59 -0.84
C SER A 21 6.35 -20.83 -1.75
N LYS A 22 7.09 -19.77 -2.08
CA LYS A 22 8.32 -19.87 -2.89
C LYS A 22 9.45 -20.56 -2.12
N ALA A 23 9.62 -20.20 -0.86
CA ALA A 23 10.58 -20.85 0.03
C ALA A 23 10.26 -22.35 0.17
N GLN A 24 8.98 -22.70 0.36
CA GLN A 24 8.58 -24.10 0.48
C GLN A 24 8.87 -24.89 -0.79
N LYS A 25 8.51 -24.36 -1.97
CA LYS A 25 8.82 -25.01 -3.26
C LYS A 25 10.32 -25.24 -3.46
N GLU A 26 11.16 -24.30 -3.05
CA GLU A 26 12.62 -24.45 -3.15
C GLU A 26 13.13 -25.53 -2.19
N ILE A 27 12.61 -25.58 -0.96
CA ILE A 27 12.91 -26.64 0.01
C ILE A 27 12.49 -28.01 -0.55
N ASP A 28 11.27 -28.13 -1.09
CA ASP A 28 10.75 -29.37 -1.65
C ASP A 28 11.60 -29.87 -2.83
N ASN A 29 12.07 -28.96 -3.70
CA ASN A 29 12.95 -29.30 -4.81
C ASN A 29 14.35 -29.79 -4.36
N ILE A 30 14.87 -29.26 -3.25
CA ILE A 30 16.13 -29.72 -2.64
C ILE A 30 15.93 -31.07 -1.93
N SER A 31 14.74 -31.32 -1.41
CA SER A 31 14.36 -32.58 -0.75
C SER A 31 14.28 -33.79 -1.71
N LEU A 32 14.39 -33.56 -3.01
CA LEU A 32 14.05 -34.52 -4.06
C LEU A 32 15.19 -35.33 -4.75
N PRO A 33 16.45 -35.40 -4.27
CA PRO A 33 17.36 -36.45 -4.76
C PRO A 33 17.73 -37.50 -3.68
N GLU A 34 17.20 -38.71 -3.89
CA GLU A 34 17.74 -40.05 -3.58
C GLU A 34 17.76 -40.63 -2.15
N ASN A 35 17.72 -39.86 -1.06
CA ASN A 35 17.92 -40.46 0.29
C ASN A 35 16.83 -40.20 1.37
N GLY A 36 15.67 -39.65 1.01
CA GLY A 36 14.54 -39.54 1.95
C GLY A 36 14.79 -38.71 3.22
N GLY A 37 15.87 -37.93 3.26
CA GLY A 37 16.23 -37.07 4.38
C GLY A 37 15.58 -35.69 4.29
N SER A 38 15.21 -35.12 5.44
CA SER A 38 14.73 -33.74 5.53
C SER A 38 15.86 -32.74 5.26
N VAL A 39 15.55 -31.63 4.57
CA VAL A 39 16.49 -30.51 4.40
C VAL A 39 16.90 -29.98 5.79
N PRO A 40 18.21 -29.78 6.08
CA PRO A 40 18.65 -29.25 7.37
C PRO A 40 18.00 -27.89 7.68
N ASP A 41 17.57 -27.69 8.93
CA ASP A 41 16.89 -26.46 9.37
C ASP A 41 17.68 -25.19 9.03
N ARG A 42 19.01 -25.25 9.13
CA ARG A 42 19.91 -24.15 8.79
C ARG A 42 19.77 -23.71 7.32
N LEU A 43 19.63 -24.66 6.41
CA LEU A 43 19.41 -24.41 4.98
C LEU A 43 18.01 -23.81 4.74
N GLN A 44 16.98 -24.32 5.41
CA GLN A 44 15.63 -23.78 5.33
C GLN A 44 15.57 -22.31 5.78
N ILE A 45 16.25 -21.98 6.90
CA ILE A 45 16.37 -20.61 7.42
C ILE A 45 17.11 -19.72 6.41
N GLN A 46 18.20 -20.21 5.81
CA GLN A 46 18.95 -19.46 4.79
C GLN A 46 18.11 -19.16 3.55
N ILE A 47 17.36 -20.15 3.04
CA ILE A 47 16.46 -19.96 1.89
C ILE A 47 15.41 -18.89 2.19
N ARG A 48 14.73 -18.99 3.33
CA ARG A 48 13.71 -18.01 3.76
C ARG A 48 14.30 -16.61 3.91
N SER A 49 15.44 -16.50 4.58
CA SER A 49 16.14 -15.22 4.80
C SER A 49 16.58 -14.58 3.48
N ARG A 50 17.14 -15.38 2.56
CA ARG A 50 17.52 -14.91 1.21
C ARG A 50 16.32 -14.42 0.43
N LEU A 51 15.23 -15.18 0.36
CA LEU A 51 14.03 -14.78 -0.40
C LEU A 51 13.32 -13.58 0.22
N GLN A 52 13.29 -13.46 1.56
CA GLN A 52 12.83 -12.26 2.25
C GLN A 52 13.70 -11.04 1.93
N THR A 53 15.02 -11.22 1.82
CA THR A 53 15.94 -10.14 1.44
C THR A 53 15.74 -9.75 -0.03
N GLU A 54 15.69 -10.74 -0.93
CA GLU A 54 15.52 -10.55 -2.38
C GLU A 54 14.19 -9.86 -2.72
N TYR A 55 13.10 -10.26 -2.05
CA TYR A 55 11.77 -9.76 -2.38
C TYR A 55 11.24 -8.68 -1.43
N GLY A 56 11.72 -8.64 -0.18
CA GLY A 56 11.21 -7.84 0.92
C GLY A 56 12.12 -6.70 1.39
N CYS A 57 13.36 -6.60 0.90
CA CYS A 57 14.17 -5.41 1.18
C CYS A 57 13.50 -4.15 0.60
N SER A 58 13.10 -3.28 1.52
CA SER A 58 12.33 -2.05 1.27
C SER A 58 10.99 -2.31 0.56
N TRP A 59 10.21 -3.28 1.08
CA TRP A 59 8.83 -3.58 0.65
C TRP A 59 8.05 -2.30 0.30
N GLU A 60 8.00 -1.34 1.23
CA GLU A 60 7.23 -0.12 1.05
C GLU A 60 7.68 0.71 -0.15
N GLN A 61 8.99 0.98 -0.30
CA GLN A 61 9.47 1.87 -1.37
C GLN A 61 9.63 1.15 -2.72
N ASN A 62 10.09 -0.10 -2.72
CA ASN A 62 10.40 -0.84 -3.94
C ASN A 62 9.16 -1.47 -4.56
N ARG A 63 8.15 -1.82 -3.76
CA ARG A 63 6.94 -2.51 -4.26
C ARG A 63 5.77 -1.58 -4.48
N ALA A 64 5.76 -0.39 -3.89
CA ALA A 64 4.77 0.63 -4.22
C ALA A 64 4.71 0.85 -5.75
N VAL A 65 3.49 0.80 -6.28
CA VAL A 65 3.15 1.10 -7.67
C VAL A 65 2.51 2.49 -7.79
N GLY A 66 2.12 3.08 -6.67
CA GLY A 66 1.64 4.45 -6.58
C GLY A 66 1.63 4.96 -5.15
N TRP A 67 1.22 6.20 -4.99
CA TRP A 67 1.04 6.88 -3.71
C TRP A 67 -0.21 7.76 -3.78
N VAL A 68 -0.95 7.81 -2.67
CA VAL A 68 -1.99 8.79 -2.42
C VAL A 68 -1.49 9.73 -1.33
N LYS A 69 -1.18 10.96 -1.71
CA LYS A 69 -0.95 12.04 -0.74
C LYS A 69 -2.30 12.62 -0.36
N VAL A 70 -2.64 12.54 0.92
CA VAL A 70 -3.84 13.18 1.47
C VAL A 70 -3.40 14.44 2.19
N ALA A 71 -3.94 15.59 1.80
CA ALA A 71 -3.74 16.84 2.50
C ALA A 71 -5.07 17.40 2.99
N ARG A 72 -5.03 18.24 4.02
CA ARG A 72 -6.23 18.97 4.45
C ARG A 72 -6.70 19.88 3.32
N GLY A 73 -8.01 19.91 3.09
CA GLY A 73 -8.70 20.82 2.18
C GLY A 73 -9.84 21.54 2.91
N LYS A 74 -10.47 22.52 2.27
CA LYS A 74 -11.60 23.24 2.85
C LYS A 74 -12.78 22.27 3.07
N GLY A 75 -13.19 22.07 4.32
CA GLY A 75 -14.28 21.14 4.69
C GLY A 75 -13.93 19.65 4.65
N GLY A 76 -12.66 19.28 4.44
CA GLY A 76 -12.28 17.86 4.38
C GLY A 76 -10.85 17.63 3.92
N PHE A 77 -10.69 16.75 2.93
CA PHE A 77 -9.37 16.32 2.47
C PHE A 77 -9.25 16.32 0.95
N SER A 78 -8.06 16.68 0.50
CA SER A 78 -7.64 16.60 -0.89
C SER A 78 -6.74 15.40 -1.12
N PHE A 79 -6.99 14.68 -2.21
CA PHE A 79 -6.28 13.47 -2.58
C PHE A 79 -5.46 13.72 -3.84
N PHE A 80 -4.15 13.58 -3.73
CA PHE A 80 -3.20 13.73 -4.83
C PHE A 80 -2.57 12.38 -5.12
N ILE A 81 -2.74 11.88 -6.34
CA ILE A 81 -2.35 10.52 -6.69
C ILE A 81 -1.13 10.55 -7.58
N ALA A 82 -0.12 9.75 -7.26
CA ALA A 82 1.06 9.56 -8.08
C ALA A 82 1.21 8.09 -8.45
N LYS A 83 1.63 7.81 -9.69
CA LYS A 83 1.85 6.46 -10.21
C LYS A 83 3.30 6.27 -10.59
N SER A 84 3.82 5.06 -10.41
CA SER A 84 5.16 4.73 -10.87
C SER A 84 5.24 4.79 -12.39
N ASP A 85 6.20 5.55 -12.93
CA ASP A 85 6.47 5.62 -14.36
C ASP A 85 7.07 4.28 -14.84
N LYS A 86 6.30 3.53 -15.62
CA LYS A 86 6.72 2.22 -16.17
C LYS A 86 7.86 2.35 -17.17
N LEU A 87 7.99 3.50 -17.85
CA LEU A 87 9.00 3.69 -18.90
C LEU A 87 10.41 3.92 -18.33
N LYS A 88 10.51 4.30 -17.06
CA LYS A 88 11.78 4.55 -16.36
C LYS A 88 12.20 3.42 -15.42
N SER A 89 11.52 2.27 -15.47
CA SER A 89 11.60 1.20 -14.46
C SER A 89 12.87 0.35 -14.45
N LYS A 90 13.91 0.71 -15.19
CA LYS A 90 15.20 -0.01 -15.16
C LYS A 90 16.12 0.47 -14.03
N SER A 91 15.82 1.60 -13.38
CA SER A 91 16.57 2.08 -12.23
C SER A 91 16.08 1.44 -10.93
N PRO A 92 16.98 1.22 -9.94
CA PRO A 92 16.61 0.72 -8.61
C PRO A 92 15.67 1.67 -7.85
N LYS A 93 15.55 2.93 -8.28
CA LYS A 93 14.58 3.90 -7.76
C LYS A 93 13.44 4.08 -8.77
N LYS A 94 12.21 3.79 -8.35
CA LYS A 94 11.00 4.11 -9.11
C LYS A 94 10.77 5.63 -9.07
N VAL A 95 10.54 6.22 -10.22
CA VAL A 95 10.07 7.61 -10.33
C VAL A 95 8.55 7.58 -10.31
N PHE A 96 7.94 8.45 -9.51
CA PHE A 96 6.49 8.60 -9.44
C PHE A 96 6.07 9.91 -10.11
N SER A 97 5.07 9.82 -10.97
CA SER A 97 4.48 10.96 -11.67
C SER A 97 3.08 11.22 -11.12
N LEU A 98 2.79 12.48 -10.83
CA LEU A 98 1.46 12.90 -10.42
C LEU A 98 0.46 12.63 -11.56
N ILE A 99 -0.67 12.03 -11.23
CA ILE A 99 -1.80 11.90 -12.14
C ILE A 99 -2.60 13.18 -12.03
N GLU A 100 -2.79 13.85 -13.18
CA GLU A 100 -3.55 15.09 -13.21
C GLU A 100 -5.01 14.86 -12.79
N PRO A 101 -5.60 15.82 -12.08
CA PRO A 101 -6.95 15.69 -11.58
C PRO A 101 -8.01 15.26 -12.59
N ASN A 102 -7.89 15.81 -13.80
CA ASN A 102 -8.86 15.68 -14.88
C ASN A 102 -8.82 14.29 -15.54
N VAL A 103 -7.77 13.51 -15.24
CA VAL A 103 -7.52 12.18 -15.82
C VAL A 103 -8.05 11.07 -14.90
N ILE A 104 -8.30 11.38 -13.63
CA ILE A 104 -8.86 10.44 -12.66
C ILE A 104 -10.39 10.46 -12.79
N PRO A 105 -11.05 9.34 -13.10
CA PRO A 105 -12.50 9.30 -13.20
C PRO A 105 -13.12 9.64 -11.84
N GLY A 106 -13.91 10.71 -11.73
CA GLY A 106 -14.59 11.15 -10.50
C GLY A 106 -13.95 12.38 -9.81
N SER A 107 -14.72 13.09 -8.99
CA SER A 107 -14.31 14.36 -8.34
C SER A 107 -13.47 14.14 -7.06
N TRP A 108 -12.46 13.26 -7.13
CA TRP A 108 -11.72 12.78 -5.95
C TRP A 108 -10.72 13.78 -5.34
N HIS A 109 -10.61 14.98 -5.91
CA HIS A 109 -9.59 15.98 -5.53
C HIS A 109 -9.92 16.73 -4.24
N VAL A 110 -11.20 16.84 -3.92
CA VAL A 110 -11.67 17.45 -2.67
C VAL A 110 -12.89 16.67 -2.24
N ILE A 111 -12.71 15.84 -1.22
CA ILE A 111 -13.80 15.10 -0.61
C ILE A 111 -14.16 15.79 0.70
N ASP A 112 -15.45 16.09 0.83
CA ASP A 112 -16.04 16.69 2.02
C ASP A 112 -16.07 15.65 3.16
N PHE A 113 -15.50 15.97 4.31
CA PHE A 113 -15.57 15.14 5.53
C PHE A 113 -16.39 15.83 6.63
N SER A 114 -17.03 16.97 6.36
CA SER A 114 -17.76 17.79 7.34
C SER A 114 -18.86 17.05 8.11
N LYS A 115 -19.41 15.97 7.54
CA LYS A 115 -20.43 15.13 8.19
C LYS A 115 -19.85 14.10 9.17
N CYS A 116 -18.54 13.85 9.16
CA CYS A 116 -17.90 12.89 10.04
C CYS A 116 -17.72 13.49 11.44
N LYS A 117 -18.26 12.81 12.46
CA LYS A 117 -18.30 13.29 13.85
C LYS A 117 -17.23 12.67 14.75
N ASN A 118 -16.64 11.57 14.34
CA ASN A 118 -15.66 10.82 15.12
C ASN A 118 -14.63 10.15 14.19
N GLY A 119 -13.54 9.64 14.78
CA GLY A 119 -12.46 9.00 14.03
C GLY A 119 -12.87 7.73 13.27
N GLU A 120 -13.85 6.98 13.74
CA GLU A 120 -14.34 5.77 13.07
C GLU A 120 -15.10 6.13 11.78
N GLU A 121 -15.94 7.17 11.82
CA GLU A 121 -16.61 7.69 10.62
C GLU A 121 -15.62 8.26 9.61
N VAL A 122 -14.57 8.94 10.07
CA VAL A 122 -13.49 9.42 9.20
C VAL A 122 -12.73 8.25 8.56
N LEU A 123 -12.36 7.24 9.36
CA LEU A 123 -11.68 6.05 8.84
C LEU A 123 -12.56 5.29 7.83
N GLY A 124 -13.86 5.15 8.12
CA GLY A 124 -14.84 4.55 7.20
C GLY A 124 -14.90 5.30 5.87
N LYS A 125 -14.95 6.64 5.93
CA LYS A 125 -14.97 7.47 4.72
C LYS A 125 -13.66 7.41 3.93
N PHE A 126 -12.51 7.33 4.61
CA PHE A 126 -11.23 7.06 3.94
C PHE A 126 -11.25 5.71 3.20
N LYS A 127 -11.76 4.65 3.84
CA LYS A 127 -11.88 3.33 3.20
C LYS A 127 -12.78 3.37 1.96
N GLU A 128 -13.93 4.04 2.06
CA GLU A 128 -14.87 4.22 0.95
C GLU A 128 -14.21 4.95 -0.24
N VAL A 129 -13.60 6.10 0.02
CA VAL A 129 -12.92 6.90 -1.03
C VAL A 129 -11.79 6.10 -1.67
N LEU A 130 -10.99 5.40 -0.87
CA LEU A 130 -9.83 4.67 -1.37
C LEU A 130 -10.20 3.37 -2.09
N ALA A 131 -11.32 2.73 -1.73
CA ALA A 131 -11.86 1.59 -2.48
C ALA A 131 -12.20 1.99 -3.92
N GLY A 132 -12.81 3.16 -4.11
CA GLY A 132 -13.09 3.70 -5.44
C GLY A 132 -11.84 3.84 -6.31
N PHE A 133 -10.66 4.12 -5.74
CA PHE A 133 -9.40 4.21 -6.51
C PHE A 133 -8.90 2.87 -7.05
N VAL A 134 -9.23 1.76 -6.37
CA VAL A 134 -8.71 0.43 -6.71
C VAL A 134 -9.73 -0.47 -7.40
N GLU A 135 -10.98 -0.02 -7.51
CA GLU A 135 -12.03 -0.71 -8.26
C GLU A 135 -11.93 -0.45 -9.77
N GLU A 136 -11.50 0.77 -10.16
CA GLU A 136 -11.45 1.21 -11.55
C GLU A 136 -10.16 1.95 -11.91
N GLY A 137 -9.87 2.04 -13.22
CA GLY A 137 -8.73 2.80 -13.72
C GLY A 137 -7.35 2.18 -13.48
N ASP A 138 -6.36 3.04 -13.23
CA ASP A 138 -4.93 2.72 -13.29
C ASP A 138 -4.41 1.86 -12.12
N PHE A 139 -5.16 1.80 -11.02
CA PHE A 139 -4.86 1.03 -9.82
C PHE A 139 -5.86 -0.12 -9.60
N LYS A 140 -6.59 -0.52 -10.64
CA LYS A 140 -7.54 -1.63 -10.54
C LYS A 140 -6.88 -2.88 -9.96
N GLY A 141 -7.47 -3.44 -8.90
CA GLY A 141 -6.97 -4.62 -8.20
C GLY A 141 -5.73 -4.40 -7.35
N CYS A 142 -5.36 -3.13 -7.09
CA CYS A 142 -4.30 -2.79 -6.14
C CYS A 142 -4.85 -2.65 -4.72
N PHE A 143 -3.95 -2.46 -3.76
CA PHE A 143 -4.23 -2.27 -2.35
C PHE A 143 -3.64 -0.93 -1.88
N VAL A 144 -4.44 -0.09 -1.22
CA VAL A 144 -3.95 1.14 -0.57
C VAL A 144 -3.69 0.87 0.91
N ASP A 145 -2.47 1.15 1.37
CA ASP A 145 -2.09 0.97 2.76
C ASP A 145 -2.59 2.11 3.63
N LEU A 146 -3.54 1.77 4.50
CA LEU A 146 -4.22 2.68 5.42
C LEU A 146 -3.66 2.66 6.84
N SER A 147 -2.60 1.90 7.10
CA SER A 147 -2.09 1.64 8.46
C SER A 147 -1.83 2.93 9.22
N GLN A 148 -1.24 3.94 8.56
CA GLN A 148 -0.96 5.24 9.16
C GLN A 148 -2.24 5.91 9.72
N ILE A 149 -3.35 5.85 8.99
CA ILE A 149 -4.62 6.45 9.43
C ILE A 149 -5.27 5.56 10.50
N GLN A 150 -5.25 4.23 10.30
CA GLN A 150 -5.79 3.26 11.24
C GLN A 150 -5.15 3.35 12.63
N GLU A 151 -3.86 3.62 12.72
CA GLU A 151 -3.16 3.73 14.01
C GLU A 151 -3.55 5.00 14.76
N ILE A 152 -3.72 6.12 14.05
CA ILE A 152 -3.87 7.43 14.70
C ILE A 152 -5.33 7.90 14.82
N HIS A 153 -6.28 7.30 14.09
CA HIS A 153 -7.63 7.86 13.98
C HIS A 153 -8.38 8.02 15.32
N LYS A 154 -8.01 7.25 16.34
CA LYS A 154 -8.62 7.38 17.68
C LYS A 154 -8.06 8.54 18.51
N PHE A 155 -6.90 9.06 18.12
CA PHE A 155 -6.14 10.05 18.88
C PHE A 155 -6.21 11.46 18.29
N VAL A 156 -6.72 11.59 17.06
CA VAL A 156 -6.86 12.87 16.36
C VAL A 156 -8.24 13.45 16.61
N ASP A 157 -8.29 14.74 17.00
CA ASP A 157 -9.54 15.51 17.00
C ASP A 157 -9.94 15.85 15.55
N TRP A 158 -10.61 14.89 14.91
CA TRP A 158 -11.02 15.03 13.51
C TRP A 158 -12.04 16.14 13.28
N PRO A 159 -13.11 16.29 14.10
CA PRO A 159 -14.05 17.40 13.92
C PRO A 159 -13.33 18.75 13.96
N GLY A 160 -12.42 18.97 14.91
CA GLY A 160 -11.62 20.19 14.96
C GLY A 160 -10.73 20.36 13.72
N LEU A 161 -10.07 19.28 13.28
CA LEU A 161 -9.21 19.29 12.11
C LEU A 161 -9.98 19.63 10.82
N ILE A 162 -11.19 19.09 10.65
CA ILE A 162 -12.05 19.27 9.47
C ILE A 162 -12.69 20.66 9.47
N ALA A 163 -13.17 21.12 10.63
CA ALA A 163 -13.86 22.40 10.78
C ALA A 163 -12.91 23.61 10.73
N SER A 164 -11.63 23.42 11.06
CA SER A 164 -10.67 24.52 11.01
C SER A 164 -10.51 25.08 9.59
N GLU A 165 -10.58 26.40 9.45
CA GLU A 165 -10.28 27.09 8.20
C GLU A 165 -8.76 27.06 7.94
N LEU A 166 -8.38 26.80 6.69
CA LEU A 166 -6.98 26.76 6.23
C LEU A 166 -6.46 28.18 5.99
#